data_AF-A0A8H6DBI2-F1
#
_entry.id   AF-A0A8H6DBI2-F1
#
_cell.length_a   1.000
_cell.length_b   1.000
_cell.length_c   1.000
_cell.angle_alpha   90.00
_cell.angle_beta   90.00
_cell.angle_gamma   90.00
#
_symmetry.space_group_name_H-M   'P 1'
#
loop_
_entity.id
_entity.type
_entity.pdbx_description
1 polymer ?
#
loop_
_entity_poly.entity_id
_entity_poly.type
_entity_poly.pdbx_seq_one_letter_code
_entity_poly.pdbx_strand_id
1 'polypeptide(L)'
;MTTTRDFQWHQAKPGVWQRHIDEIEQFYSTMVVLYEGSGRMFFGMTGHVSLSIQHTKGSSHDADLEVDEALRKAWLALRYAHPTLASQVTQDVESGEWIKTYRELQGEADKAAWLERTLVHVSNGQTGNEWANSDPPAPKLPTMFILHLPAEHGDDVSVTARRDLVFRSPHDIIDGIGTLMMLNNFISLASEAHQKGNSYETPALDGSETSNLSPSYRVAAQIPETPDQAQLNRLKQMAAQKAAAASDPSVEVLALPYRQGDLLLGRHQRLALTLT
;
A
#
# COMPACT_ATOMS: atom_id res chain seq x y z
N MET A 1 -21.44 21.21 -19.36
CA MET A 1 -20.91 20.11 -20.21
C MET A 1 -20.21 19.15 -19.27
N THR A 2 -20.77 17.98 -19.03
CA THR A 2 -20.11 16.92 -18.25
C THR A 2 -19.04 16.31 -19.14
N THR A 3 -17.78 16.65 -18.90
CA THR A 3 -16.65 15.91 -19.46
C THR A 3 -16.74 14.48 -18.94
N THR A 4 -16.96 13.52 -19.83
CA THR A 4 -16.94 12.10 -19.48
C THR A 4 -15.52 11.77 -19.05
N ARG A 5 -15.31 11.50 -17.76
CA ARG A 5 -14.00 11.12 -17.23
C ARG A 5 -13.64 9.74 -17.75
N ASP A 6 -12.47 9.62 -18.39
CA ASP A 6 -11.95 8.33 -18.80
C ASP A 6 -11.19 7.66 -17.65
N PHE A 7 -11.77 6.58 -17.12
CA PHE A 7 -11.20 5.77 -16.05
C PHE A 7 -10.32 4.61 -16.56
N GLN A 8 -10.18 4.45 -17.87
CA GLN A 8 -9.28 3.44 -18.44
C GLN A 8 -7.85 3.99 -18.51
N TRP A 9 -6.89 3.11 -18.24
CA TRP A 9 -5.48 3.44 -18.46
C TRP A 9 -5.22 3.65 -19.94
N HIS A 10 -4.59 4.77 -20.27
CA HIS A 10 -4.09 5.06 -21.59
C HIS A 10 -2.66 5.62 -21.49
N GLN A 11 -1.87 5.38 -22.53
CA GLN A 11 -0.52 5.93 -22.59
C GLN A 11 -0.59 7.39 -23.05
N ALA A 12 -0.39 8.33 -22.11
CA ALA A 12 -0.45 9.76 -22.39
C ALA A 12 0.79 10.27 -23.13
N LYS A 13 1.94 9.63 -22.88
CA LYS A 13 3.21 9.80 -23.62
C LYS A 13 4.06 8.54 -23.45
N PRO A 14 5.10 8.32 -24.26
CA PRO A 14 5.96 7.13 -24.12
C PRO A 14 6.43 6.94 -22.67
N GLY A 15 6.22 5.75 -22.13
CA GLY A 15 6.58 5.40 -20.75
C GLY A 15 5.66 5.94 -19.65
N VAL A 16 4.57 6.63 -19.98
CA VAL A 16 3.68 7.27 -18.99
C VAL A 16 2.23 6.95 -19.27
N TRP A 17 1.61 6.29 -18.30
CA TRP A 17 0.23 5.86 -18.34
C TRP A 17 -0.60 6.68 -17.38
N GLN A 18 -1.80 7.06 -17.80
CA GLN A 18 -2.68 7.92 -17.03
C GLN A 18 -4.13 7.44 -17.12
N ARG A 19 -4.90 7.77 -16.08
CA ARG A 19 -6.36 7.70 -16.07
C ARG A 19 -6.92 8.68 -15.06
N HIS A 20 -8.20 9.01 -15.19
CA HIS A 20 -8.92 9.69 -14.12
C HIS A 20 -9.09 8.74 -12.93
N ILE A 21 -9.21 9.35 -11.75
CA ILE A 21 -9.53 8.63 -10.51
C ILE A 21 -11.04 8.61 -10.29
N ASP A 22 -11.53 7.54 -9.68
CA ASP A 22 -12.94 7.44 -9.28
C ASP A 22 -13.24 8.17 -7.96
N GLU A 23 -14.50 8.10 -7.50
CA GLU A 23 -14.96 8.83 -6.32
C GLU A 23 -14.27 8.35 -5.03
N ILE A 24 -13.92 7.06 -4.93
CA ILE A 24 -13.28 6.48 -3.74
C ILE A 24 -11.82 6.92 -3.70
N GLU A 25 -11.11 6.81 -4.82
CA GLU A 25 -9.75 7.31 -4.95
C GLU A 25 -9.69 8.83 -4.71
N GLN A 26 -10.68 9.59 -5.21
CA GLN A 26 -10.77 11.03 -5.00
C GLN A 26 -10.96 11.38 -3.53
N PHE A 27 -11.80 10.64 -2.80
CA PHE A 27 -11.97 10.82 -1.36
C PHE A 27 -10.63 10.69 -0.63
N TYR A 28 -9.89 9.60 -0.83
CA TYR A 28 -8.61 9.38 -0.16
C TYR A 28 -7.54 10.40 -0.57
N SER A 29 -7.46 10.72 -1.87
CA SER A 29 -6.47 11.68 -2.39
C SER A 29 -6.73 13.10 -1.85
N THR A 30 -8.00 13.49 -1.75
CA THR A 30 -8.40 14.77 -1.15
C THR A 30 -7.97 14.84 0.32
N MET A 31 -8.14 13.76 1.08
CA MET A 31 -7.69 13.71 2.48
C MET A 31 -6.16 13.80 2.60
N VAL A 32 -5.40 13.24 1.67
CA VAL A 32 -3.93 13.40 1.67
C VAL A 32 -3.55 14.87 1.48
N VAL A 33 -4.14 15.57 0.51
CA VAL A 33 -3.82 16.98 0.23
C VAL A 33 -4.26 17.91 1.36
N LEU A 34 -5.47 17.72 1.90
CA LEU A 34 -5.97 18.54 3.01
C LEU A 34 -5.07 18.50 4.26
N TYR A 35 -4.36 17.39 4.46
CA TYR A 35 -3.53 17.16 5.64
C TYR A 35 -2.03 17.06 5.32
N GLU A 36 -1.59 17.41 4.11
CA GLU A 36 -0.18 17.28 3.69
C GLU A 36 0.77 18.05 4.63
N GLY A 37 0.35 19.24 5.09
CA GLY A 37 1.11 20.07 6.02
C GLY A 37 1.31 19.46 7.42
N SER A 38 0.61 18.38 7.75
CA SER A 38 0.79 17.67 9.03
C SER A 38 1.99 16.73 9.04
N GLY A 39 2.59 16.43 7.87
CA GLY A 39 3.61 15.39 7.73
C GLY A 39 3.09 13.97 7.93
N ARG A 40 1.77 13.79 8.05
CA ARG A 40 1.11 12.51 8.33
C ARG A 40 0.22 12.07 7.19
N MET A 41 0.05 10.76 7.07
CA MET A 41 -0.82 10.16 6.06
C MET A 41 -2.18 9.84 6.67
N PHE A 42 -3.16 10.72 6.46
CA PHE A 42 -4.53 10.48 6.88
C PHE A 42 -5.13 9.33 6.06
N PHE A 43 -5.85 8.43 6.71
CA PHE A 43 -6.29 7.14 6.15
C PHE A 43 -5.16 6.29 5.52
N GLY A 44 -3.88 6.55 5.81
CA GLY A 44 -2.78 5.77 5.23
C GLY A 44 -2.84 4.29 5.60
N MET A 45 -2.66 3.43 4.59
CA MET A 45 -2.58 1.99 4.79
C MET A 45 -1.28 1.63 5.51
N THR A 46 -1.39 0.71 6.46
CA THR A 46 -0.24 0.16 7.18
C THR A 46 -0.44 -1.34 7.30
N GLY A 47 0.39 -2.12 6.60
CA GLY A 47 0.47 -3.56 6.73
C GLY A 47 1.72 -3.94 7.52
N HIS A 48 1.64 -5.00 8.33
CA HIS A 48 2.76 -5.47 9.13
C HIS A 48 2.83 -7.00 9.11
N VAL A 49 4.01 -7.55 8.85
CA VAL A 49 4.31 -8.99 8.96
C VAL A 49 5.68 -9.17 9.59
N SER A 50 5.79 -10.10 10.53
CA SER A 50 7.06 -10.55 11.10
C SER A 50 7.52 -11.83 10.43
N LEU A 51 8.79 -11.89 10.02
CA LEU A 51 9.43 -13.04 9.41
C LEU A 51 10.53 -13.58 10.33
N SER A 52 10.65 -14.91 10.36
CA SER A 52 11.74 -15.63 11.01
C SER A 52 12.23 -16.71 10.05
N ILE A 53 13.47 -16.58 9.58
CA ILE A 53 14.07 -17.45 8.57
C ILE A 53 15.22 -18.18 9.21
N GLN A 54 15.12 -19.51 9.31
CA GLN A 54 16.18 -20.34 9.86
C GLN A 54 17.24 -20.63 8.81
N HIS A 55 18.49 -20.25 9.09
CA HIS A 55 19.65 -20.59 8.28
C HIS A 55 20.48 -21.66 9.00
N THR A 56 20.77 -22.75 8.27
CA THR A 56 21.50 -23.92 8.79
C THR A 56 22.96 -23.97 8.34
N LYS A 57 23.40 -22.97 7.56
CA LYS A 57 24.76 -22.86 7.00
C LYS A 57 25.16 -21.39 6.87
N GLY A 58 26.44 -21.10 7.10
CA GLY A 58 27.01 -19.75 6.92
C GLY A 58 27.03 -18.91 8.20
N SER A 59 27.55 -17.69 8.09
CA SER A 59 27.52 -16.73 9.21
C SER A 59 26.16 -16.03 9.28
N SER A 60 25.85 -15.37 10.40
CA SER A 60 24.64 -14.55 10.53
C SER A 60 24.57 -13.42 9.50
N HIS A 61 25.73 -12.85 9.14
CA HIS A 61 25.82 -11.79 8.15
C HIS A 61 25.44 -12.27 6.75
N ASP A 62 25.86 -13.48 6.38
CA ASP A 62 25.52 -14.06 5.08
C ASP A 62 24.00 -14.34 4.99
N ALA A 63 23.41 -14.86 6.07
CA ALA A 63 21.97 -15.09 6.18
C ALA A 63 21.16 -13.78 6.02
N ASP A 64 21.59 -12.70 6.67
CA ASP A 64 20.92 -11.41 6.58
C ASP A 64 20.95 -10.83 5.16
N LEU A 65 22.09 -10.94 4.47
CA LEU A 65 22.24 -10.48 3.08
C LEU A 65 21.41 -11.30 2.10
N GLU A 66 21.34 -12.62 2.29
CA GLU A 66 20.53 -13.52 1.45
C GLU A 66 19.03 -13.19 1.55
N VAL A 67 18.53 -12.96 2.77
CA VAL A 67 17.14 -12.55 3.01
C VAL A 67 16.85 -11.19 2.38
N ASP A 68 17.71 -10.21 2.60
CA ASP A 68 17.52 -8.86 2.08
C ASP A 68 17.54 -8.83 0.54
N GLU A 69 18.44 -9.61 -0.09
CA GLU A 69 18.48 -9.74 -1.55
C GLU A 69 17.23 -10.44 -2.11
N ALA A 70 16.72 -11.45 -1.40
CA ALA A 70 15.47 -12.10 -1.78
C ALA A 70 14.26 -11.15 -1.69
N LEU A 71 14.18 -10.34 -0.63
CA LEU A 71 13.16 -9.29 -0.48
C LEU A 71 13.29 -8.24 -1.58
N ARG A 72 14.51 -7.84 -1.95
CA ARG A 72 14.77 -6.91 -3.05
C ARG A 72 14.28 -7.44 -4.40
N LYS A 73 14.60 -8.70 -4.72
CA LYS A 73 14.12 -9.38 -5.94
C LYS A 73 12.61 -9.49 -5.97
N ALA A 74 12.00 -9.87 -4.84
CA ALA A 74 10.56 -9.97 -4.70
C ALA A 74 9.85 -8.62 -4.89
N TRP A 75 10.46 -7.51 -4.46
CA TRP A 75 9.85 -6.18 -4.59
C TRP A 75 9.80 -5.73 -6.06
N LEU A 76 10.84 -6.05 -6.83
CA LEU A 76 10.85 -5.86 -8.29
C LEU A 76 9.80 -6.74 -8.98
N ALA A 77 9.74 -8.03 -8.62
CA ALA A 77 8.75 -8.94 -9.17
C ALA A 77 7.32 -8.53 -8.83
N LEU A 78 7.09 -8.01 -7.62
CA LEU A 78 5.80 -7.51 -7.18
C LEU A 78 5.39 -6.25 -7.95
N ARG A 79 6.33 -5.33 -8.24
CA ARG A 79 6.06 -4.18 -9.11
C ARG A 79 5.63 -4.62 -10.50
N TYR A 80 6.24 -5.66 -11.06
CA TYR A 80 5.82 -6.19 -12.35
C TYR A 80 4.40 -6.76 -12.32
N ALA A 81 4.09 -7.53 -11.27
CA ALA A 81 2.77 -8.14 -11.11
C ALA A 81 1.67 -7.11 -10.75
N HIS A 82 2.02 -6.05 -10.03
CA HIS A 82 1.10 -5.02 -9.52
C HIS A 82 1.69 -3.61 -9.73
N PRO A 83 1.84 -3.13 -10.99
CA PRO A 83 2.50 -1.85 -11.31
C PRO A 83 1.78 -0.63 -10.72
N THR A 84 0.50 -0.75 -10.35
CA THR A 84 -0.24 0.29 -9.63
C THR A 84 0.44 0.69 -8.32
N LEU A 85 1.24 -0.19 -7.70
CA LEU A 85 2.05 0.13 -6.52
C LEU A 85 3.11 1.22 -6.78
N ALA A 86 3.46 1.48 -8.03
CA ALA A 86 4.36 2.56 -8.42
C ALA A 86 3.61 3.72 -9.11
N SER A 87 2.28 3.75 -9.03
CA SER A 87 1.48 4.88 -9.48
C SER A 87 1.31 5.94 -8.39
N GLN A 88 0.94 7.15 -8.78
CA GLN A 88 0.62 8.27 -7.89
C GLN A 88 -0.61 8.98 -8.39
N VAL A 89 -1.42 9.47 -7.44
CA VAL A 89 -2.50 10.39 -7.74
C VAL A 89 -2.03 11.82 -7.49
N THR A 90 -2.22 12.68 -8.48
CA THR A 90 -1.90 14.11 -8.42
C THR A 90 -3.08 14.92 -8.90
N GLN A 91 -3.28 16.09 -8.30
CA GLN A 91 -4.21 17.09 -8.81
C GLN A 91 -3.47 18.01 -9.76
N ASP A 92 -3.99 18.18 -10.97
CA ASP A 92 -3.54 19.20 -11.88
C ASP A 92 -3.94 20.58 -11.35
N VAL A 93 -2.98 21.49 -11.27
CA VAL A 93 -3.16 22.79 -10.60
C VAL A 93 -4.02 23.74 -11.43
N GLU A 94 -3.97 23.62 -12.76
CA GLU A 94 -4.69 24.50 -13.67
C GLU A 94 -6.17 24.10 -13.82
N SER A 95 -6.42 22.82 -14.05
CA SER A 95 -7.77 22.27 -14.25
C SER A 95 -8.46 21.86 -12.95
N GLY A 96 -7.69 21.60 -11.89
CA GLY A 96 -8.19 21.00 -10.65
C GLY A 96 -8.54 19.52 -10.79
N GLU A 97 -8.28 18.90 -11.94
CA GLU A 97 -8.59 17.50 -12.20
C GLU A 97 -7.61 16.56 -11.52
N TRP A 98 -8.11 15.42 -11.08
CA TRP A 98 -7.30 14.41 -10.42
C TRP A 98 -6.94 13.28 -11.39
N ILE A 99 -5.65 13.03 -11.53
CA ILE A 99 -5.11 12.04 -12.46
C ILE A 99 -4.23 11.06 -11.69
N LYS A 100 -4.45 9.76 -11.94
CA LYS A 100 -3.53 8.70 -11.51
C LYS A 100 -2.53 8.47 -12.63
N THR A 101 -1.24 8.53 -12.28
CA THR A 101 -0.13 8.39 -13.23
C THR A 101 0.76 7.22 -12.83
N TYR A 102 1.06 6.33 -13.77
CA TYR A 102 2.14 5.37 -13.69
C TYR A 102 3.28 5.78 -14.63
N ARG A 103 4.53 5.59 -14.21
CA ARG A 103 5.72 5.81 -15.03
C ARG A 103 6.56 4.55 -15.08
N GLU A 104 6.83 4.09 -16.29
CA GLU A 104 7.77 3.00 -16.57
C GLU A 104 9.19 3.43 -16.15
N LEU A 105 10.00 2.46 -15.72
CA LEU A 105 11.40 2.71 -15.37
C LEU A 105 12.24 2.81 -16.65
N GLN A 106 13.12 3.81 -16.74
CA GLN A 106 14.00 3.98 -17.90
C GLN A 106 15.41 3.45 -17.57
N GLY A 107 15.53 2.12 -17.55
CA GLY A 107 16.80 1.41 -17.33
C GLY A 107 17.21 1.25 -15.86
N GLU A 108 18.44 0.78 -15.66
CA GLU A 108 18.91 0.33 -14.33
C GLU A 108 19.05 1.47 -13.31
N ALA A 109 19.38 2.69 -13.74
CA ALA A 109 19.51 3.83 -12.84
C ALA A 109 18.15 4.21 -12.20
N ASP A 110 17.10 4.27 -13.02
CA ASP A 110 15.73 4.52 -12.54
C ASP A 110 15.25 3.38 -11.62
N LYS A 111 15.56 2.14 -11.97
CA LYS A 111 15.24 0.96 -11.15
C LYS A 111 15.89 1.04 -9.78
N ALA A 112 17.18 1.37 -9.72
CA ALA A 112 17.92 1.55 -8.48
C ALA A 112 17.33 2.69 -7.64
N ALA A 113 17.07 3.85 -8.25
CA ALA A 113 16.50 5.01 -7.56
C ALA A 113 15.09 4.72 -7.01
N TRP A 114 14.28 3.93 -7.72
CA TRP A 114 12.98 3.51 -7.21
C TRP A 114 13.11 2.53 -6.04
N LEU A 115 14.02 1.56 -6.11
CA LEU A 115 14.29 0.62 -5.02
C LEU A 115 14.72 1.36 -3.75
N GLU A 116 15.72 2.24 -3.85
CA GLU A 116 16.22 3.03 -2.72
C GLU A 116 15.11 3.81 -2.01
N ARG A 117 14.15 4.33 -2.78
CA ARG A 117 13.03 5.12 -2.26
C ARG A 117 11.88 4.29 -1.69
N THR A 118 11.71 3.04 -2.13
CA THR A 118 10.49 2.25 -1.86
C THR A 118 10.75 0.95 -1.10
N LEU A 119 12.00 0.53 -0.95
CA LEU A 119 12.42 -0.61 -0.14
C LEU A 119 13.47 -0.12 0.86
N VAL A 120 12.99 0.34 2.01
CA VAL A 120 13.80 1.10 2.97
C VAL A 120 14.18 0.22 4.15
N HIS A 121 15.48 0.00 4.35
CA HIS A 121 15.97 -0.73 5.51
C HIS A 121 16.07 0.18 6.73
N VAL A 122 15.61 -0.30 7.88
CA VAL A 122 15.58 0.42 9.16
C VAL A 122 16.27 -0.43 10.22
N SER A 123 17.33 0.12 10.82
CA SER A 123 18.14 -0.57 11.84
C SER A 123 18.25 0.30 13.09
N ASN A 124 17.11 0.54 13.75
CA ASN A 124 17.02 1.38 14.94
C ASN A 124 16.61 0.63 16.22
N GLY A 125 16.55 -0.71 16.14
CA GLY A 125 16.23 -1.59 17.28
C GLY A 125 14.74 -1.70 17.62
N GLN A 126 13.85 -1.02 16.90
CA GLN A 126 12.41 -1.15 17.11
C GLN A 126 11.84 -2.37 16.36
N THR A 127 10.80 -2.98 16.92
CA THR A 127 9.90 -3.87 16.18
C THR A 127 9.07 -3.10 15.16
N GLY A 128 8.52 -3.79 14.18
CA GLY A 128 7.61 -3.23 13.18
C GLY A 128 6.38 -2.61 13.81
N ASN A 129 5.85 -3.21 14.88
CA ASN A 129 4.74 -2.65 15.64
C ASN A 129 5.13 -1.35 16.36
N GLU A 130 6.28 -1.32 17.05
CA GLU A 130 6.76 -0.11 17.73
C GLU A 130 7.02 1.02 16.74
N TRP A 131 7.68 0.71 15.63
CA TRP A 131 8.00 1.67 14.58
C TRP A 131 6.74 2.20 13.87
N ALA A 132 5.77 1.33 13.58
CA ALA A 132 4.48 1.74 13.02
C ALA A 132 3.72 2.71 13.94
N ASN A 133 3.99 2.65 15.26
CA ASN A 133 3.40 3.50 16.29
C ASN A 133 4.27 4.70 16.70
N SER A 134 5.47 4.87 16.11
CA SER A 134 6.40 5.96 16.47
C SER A 134 6.33 7.18 15.54
N ASP A 135 5.18 7.40 14.90
CA ASP A 135 4.96 8.45 13.88
C ASP A 135 5.92 8.29 12.66
N PRO A 136 5.93 7.12 12.01
CA PRO A 136 6.86 6.85 10.91
C PRO A 136 6.55 7.71 9.68
N PRO A 137 7.51 7.83 8.74
CA PRO A 137 7.31 8.59 7.51
C PRO A 137 6.01 8.25 6.77
N ALA A 138 5.46 9.26 6.10
CA ALA A 138 4.28 9.20 5.25
C ALA A 138 4.70 9.31 3.77
N PRO A 139 5.18 8.22 3.15
CA PRO A 139 5.70 8.27 1.79
C PRO A 139 4.59 8.50 0.77
N LYS A 140 4.86 9.30 -0.28
CA LYS A 140 3.92 9.52 -1.40
C LYS A 140 3.76 8.31 -2.31
N LEU A 141 4.67 7.34 -2.20
CA LEU A 141 4.59 6.05 -2.88
C LEU A 141 4.38 4.93 -1.85
N PRO A 142 3.66 3.87 -2.22
CA PRO A 142 3.73 2.60 -1.52
C PRO A 142 5.19 2.20 -1.26
N THR A 143 5.54 2.00 0.01
CA THR A 143 6.91 1.77 0.46
C THR A 143 6.91 0.62 1.45
N MET A 144 7.82 -0.32 1.25
CA MET A 144 8.12 -1.41 2.17
C MET A 144 9.29 -1.01 3.06
N PHE A 145 9.07 -0.96 4.36
CA PHE A 145 10.12 -0.77 5.35
C PHE A 145 10.54 -2.13 5.90
N ILE A 146 11.83 -2.44 5.81
CA ILE A 146 12.43 -3.69 6.32
C ILE A 146 13.16 -3.36 7.61
N LEU A 147 12.58 -3.74 8.74
CA LEU A 147 13.20 -3.56 10.04
C LEU A 147 14.07 -4.75 10.38
N HIS A 148 15.33 -4.46 10.67
CA HIS A 148 16.32 -5.44 11.10
C HIS A 148 16.18 -5.67 12.60
N LEU A 149 15.75 -6.88 12.97
CA LEU A 149 15.67 -7.30 14.36
C LEU A 149 16.92 -8.10 14.74
N PRO A 150 17.32 -8.09 16.03
CA PRO A 150 18.41 -8.93 16.49
C PRO A 150 18.17 -10.40 16.11
N ALA A 151 19.16 -11.00 15.47
CA ALA A 151 19.15 -12.41 15.11
C ALA A 151 19.09 -13.28 16.38
N GLU A 152 18.30 -14.34 16.31
CA GLU A 152 18.28 -15.35 17.36
C GLU A 152 19.32 -16.41 17.04
N HIS A 153 20.18 -16.70 18.01
CA HIS A 153 21.18 -17.76 17.89
C HIS A 153 20.58 -19.03 18.50
N GLY A 154 20.43 -20.08 17.69
CA GLY A 154 20.05 -21.41 18.18
C GLY A 154 21.26 -22.16 18.74
N ASP A 155 21.20 -23.50 18.72
CA ASP A 155 22.41 -24.34 18.94
C ASP A 155 23.52 -23.92 17.95
N ASP A 156 24.80 -24.16 18.32
CA ASP A 156 26.09 -23.68 17.76
C ASP A 156 26.26 -23.56 16.21
N VAL A 157 25.29 -23.99 15.41
CA VAL A 157 25.34 -24.05 13.94
C VAL A 157 24.17 -23.31 13.25
N SER A 158 23.12 -22.88 13.98
CA SER A 158 21.93 -22.27 13.37
C SER A 158 21.72 -20.80 13.77
N VAL A 159 21.48 -19.96 12.77
CA VAL A 159 21.12 -18.55 12.96
C VAL A 159 19.73 -18.32 12.39
N THR A 160 18.87 -17.64 13.14
CA THR A 160 17.56 -17.19 12.65
C THR A 160 17.62 -15.70 12.33
N ALA A 161 17.54 -15.39 11.03
CA ALA A 161 17.37 -14.02 10.57
C ALA A 161 15.93 -13.57 10.85
N ARG A 162 15.78 -12.40 11.48
CA ARG A 162 14.47 -11.82 11.82
C ARG A 162 14.28 -10.48 11.11
N ARG A 163 13.12 -10.33 10.49
CA ARG A 163 12.71 -9.11 9.78
C ARG A 163 11.28 -8.77 10.12
N ASP A 164 11.01 -7.53 10.49
CA ASP A 164 9.66 -7.00 10.46
C ASP A 164 9.47 -6.19 9.18
N LEU A 165 8.43 -6.54 8.43
CA LEU A 165 8.04 -5.88 7.19
C LEU A 165 6.88 -4.94 7.50
N VAL A 166 7.09 -3.64 7.34
CA VAL A 166 6.05 -2.62 7.50
C VAL A 166 5.78 -1.95 6.16
N PHE A 167 4.64 -2.26 5.56
CA PHE A 167 4.19 -1.62 4.33
C PHE A 167 3.38 -0.36 4.64
N ARG A 168 3.71 0.75 3.98
CA ARG A 168 3.03 2.05 4.10
C ARG A 168 2.60 2.53 2.73
N SER A 169 1.33 2.91 2.58
CA SER A 169 0.81 3.37 1.29
C SER A 169 -0.30 4.40 1.45
N PRO A 170 -0.37 5.41 0.55
CA PRO A 170 -1.60 6.16 0.33
C PRO A 170 -2.76 5.19 0.03
N HIS A 171 -3.95 5.48 0.56
CA HIS A 171 -5.11 4.58 0.48
C HIS A 171 -5.84 4.67 -0.87
N ASP A 172 -5.55 5.68 -1.67
CA ASP A 172 -5.98 5.76 -3.07
C ASP A 172 -5.25 4.74 -3.98
N ILE A 173 -4.17 4.12 -3.49
CA ILE A 173 -3.44 3.08 -4.24
C ILE A 173 -3.98 1.68 -3.93
N ILE A 174 -4.28 1.41 -2.66
CA ILE A 174 -4.58 0.07 -2.16
C ILE A 174 -5.49 0.16 -0.92
N ASP A 175 -6.36 -0.83 -0.76
CA ASP A 175 -7.20 -0.98 0.43
C ASP A 175 -6.66 -2.05 1.39
N GLY A 176 -7.44 -2.36 2.44
CA GLY A 176 -7.08 -3.39 3.41
C GLY A 176 -6.92 -4.79 2.82
N ILE A 177 -7.84 -5.21 1.94
CA ILE A 177 -7.80 -6.55 1.33
C ILE A 177 -6.63 -6.66 0.36
N GLY A 178 -6.45 -5.64 -0.49
CA GLY A 178 -5.31 -5.51 -1.38
C GLY A 178 -4.00 -5.56 -0.62
N THR A 179 -3.90 -4.91 0.55
CA THR A 179 -2.70 -4.95 1.40
C THR A 179 -2.37 -6.37 1.85
N LEU A 180 -3.36 -7.14 2.30
CA LEU A 180 -3.17 -8.54 2.71
C LEU A 180 -2.75 -9.43 1.52
N MET A 181 -3.41 -9.28 0.38
CA MET A 181 -3.08 -10.02 -0.84
C MET A 181 -1.66 -9.68 -1.34
N MET A 182 -1.29 -8.41 -1.32
CA MET A 182 0.04 -7.93 -1.70
C MET A 182 1.11 -8.50 -0.78
N LEU A 183 0.91 -8.48 0.54
CA LEU A 183 1.88 -9.04 1.50
C LEU A 183 2.05 -10.55 1.30
N ASN A 184 0.96 -11.29 1.08
CA ASN A 184 1.03 -12.71 0.76
C ASN A 184 1.86 -12.97 -0.52
N ASN A 185 1.60 -12.20 -1.59
CA ASN A 185 2.34 -12.31 -2.84
C ASN A 185 3.82 -11.96 -2.66
N PHE A 186 4.12 -10.90 -1.92
CA PHE A 186 5.49 -10.46 -1.64
C PHE A 186 6.29 -11.53 -0.91
N ILE A 187 5.72 -12.13 0.15
CA ILE A 187 6.37 -13.21 0.92
C ILE A 187 6.57 -14.45 0.06
N SER A 188 5.60 -14.78 -0.79
CA SER A 188 5.68 -15.93 -1.71
C SER A 188 6.82 -15.75 -2.72
N LEU A 189 6.92 -14.56 -3.33
CA LEU A 189 8.00 -14.19 -4.25
C LEU A 189 9.36 -14.15 -3.53
N ALA A 190 9.42 -13.64 -2.31
CA ALA A 190 10.65 -13.61 -1.51
C ALA A 190 11.11 -15.01 -1.14
N SER A 191 10.19 -15.91 -0.75
CA SER A 191 10.50 -17.31 -0.49
C SER A 191 11.06 -18.00 -1.74
N GLU A 192 10.47 -17.78 -2.91
CA GLU A 192 10.98 -18.34 -4.17
C GLU A 192 12.36 -17.77 -4.53
N ALA A 193 12.54 -16.46 -4.41
CA ALA A 193 13.82 -15.80 -4.67
C ALA A 193 14.93 -16.28 -3.72
N HIS A 194 14.59 -16.50 -2.46
CA HIS A 194 15.49 -17.05 -1.45
C HIS A 194 15.91 -18.49 -1.80
N GLN A 195 14.94 -19.35 -2.15
CA GLN A 195 15.22 -20.74 -2.53
C GLN A 195 16.09 -20.86 -3.78
N LYS A 196 15.86 -20.00 -4.78
CA LYS A 196 16.60 -20.01 -6.06
C LYS A 196 17.93 -19.25 -5.98
N GLY A 197 18.10 -18.34 -5.01
CA GLY A 197 19.29 -17.52 -4.84
C GLY A 197 19.65 -16.78 -6.13
N ASN A 198 20.88 -16.97 -6.61
CA ASN A 198 21.37 -16.33 -7.84
C ASN A 198 20.68 -16.78 -9.13
N SER A 199 19.97 -17.92 -9.12
CA SER A 199 19.21 -18.39 -10.28
C SER A 199 17.82 -17.78 -10.41
N TYR A 200 17.38 -16.97 -9.43
CA TYR A 200 16.15 -16.20 -9.56
C TYR A 200 16.35 -15.01 -10.50
N GLU A 201 15.64 -15.02 -11.63
CA GLU A 201 15.59 -13.92 -12.58
C GLU A 201 14.42 -13.00 -12.25
N THR A 202 14.71 -11.72 -11.99
CA THR A 202 13.66 -10.71 -11.86
C THR A 202 13.07 -10.37 -13.22
N PRO A 203 11.76 -10.09 -13.32
CA PRO A 203 11.15 -9.67 -14.57
C PRO A 203 11.75 -8.36 -15.09
N ALA A 204 11.70 -8.16 -16.41
CA ALA A 204 12.48 -7.13 -17.12
C ALA A 204 12.08 -5.67 -16.79
N LEU A 205 10.88 -5.41 -16.25
CA LEU A 205 10.35 -4.07 -15.96
C LEU A 205 10.60 -3.08 -17.12
N ASP A 206 10.28 -3.53 -18.33
CA ASP A 206 10.56 -2.90 -19.62
C ASP A 206 9.32 -2.22 -20.23
N GLY A 207 8.27 -2.03 -19.42
CA GLY A 207 6.97 -1.52 -19.83
C GLY A 207 5.95 -2.61 -20.09
N SER A 208 6.34 -3.89 -20.25
CA SER A 208 5.39 -5.00 -20.40
C SER A 208 4.50 -5.20 -19.16
N GLU A 209 4.96 -4.75 -17.99
CA GLU A 209 4.17 -4.78 -16.76
C GLU A 209 2.90 -3.92 -16.83
N THR A 210 2.84 -2.93 -17.73
CA THR A 210 1.70 -2.00 -17.82
C THR A 210 0.37 -2.70 -18.13
N SER A 211 0.42 -3.88 -18.74
CA SER A 211 -0.73 -4.77 -18.93
C SER A 211 -1.37 -5.25 -17.62
N ASN A 212 -0.64 -5.19 -16.51
CA ASN A 212 -1.10 -5.56 -15.17
C ASN A 212 -1.60 -4.35 -14.34
N LEU A 213 -1.69 -3.14 -14.94
CA LEU A 213 -2.23 -1.97 -14.25
C LEU A 213 -3.68 -2.21 -13.83
N SER A 214 -3.94 -2.07 -12.53
CA SER A 214 -5.26 -2.34 -11.99
C SER A 214 -6.27 -1.28 -12.44
N PRO A 215 -7.49 -1.67 -12.85
CA PRO A 215 -8.55 -0.72 -13.18
C PRO A 215 -8.98 0.09 -11.95
N SER A 216 -9.73 1.17 -12.17
CA SER A 216 -10.48 1.83 -11.09
C SER A 216 -11.57 0.91 -10.53
N TYR A 217 -12.08 1.21 -9.34
CA TYR A 217 -13.19 0.45 -8.76
C TYR A 217 -14.43 0.52 -9.66
N ARG A 218 -14.72 1.69 -10.23
CA ARG A 218 -15.84 1.85 -11.18
C ARG A 218 -15.74 0.90 -12.37
N VAL A 219 -14.56 0.80 -12.98
CA VAL A 219 -14.33 -0.08 -14.12
C VAL A 219 -14.42 -1.54 -13.69
N ALA A 220 -13.76 -1.91 -12.59
CA ALA A 220 -13.75 -3.28 -12.07
C ALA A 220 -15.16 -3.79 -11.70
N ALA A 221 -15.95 -2.94 -11.04
CA ALA A 221 -17.30 -3.27 -10.59
C ALA A 221 -18.39 -2.95 -11.62
N GLN A 222 -18.00 -2.52 -12.84
CA GLN A 222 -18.92 -2.16 -13.93
C GLN A 222 -19.99 -1.15 -13.48
N ILE A 223 -19.60 -0.14 -12.72
CA ILE A 223 -20.52 0.85 -12.18
C ILE A 223 -21.03 1.74 -13.31
N PRO A 224 -22.35 1.79 -13.57
CA PRO A 224 -22.91 2.61 -14.63
C PRO A 224 -22.69 4.09 -14.33
N GLU A 225 -22.52 4.91 -15.38
CA GLU A 225 -22.35 6.36 -15.24
C GLU A 225 -23.53 7.00 -14.51
N THR A 226 -24.74 6.54 -14.81
CA THR A 226 -25.97 6.99 -14.15
C THR A 226 -26.65 5.81 -13.46
N PRO A 227 -27.10 5.99 -12.21
CA PRO A 227 -27.84 4.95 -11.53
C PRO A 227 -29.22 4.76 -12.19
N ASP A 228 -29.64 3.52 -12.32
CA ASP A 228 -31.00 3.20 -12.78
C ASP A 228 -32.05 3.51 -11.68
N GLN A 229 -33.33 3.42 -12.04
CA GLN A 229 -34.42 3.71 -11.11
C GLN A 229 -34.45 2.75 -9.91
N ALA A 230 -34.05 1.49 -10.10
CA ALA A 230 -34.01 0.50 -9.02
C ALA A 230 -32.89 0.82 -8.02
N GLN A 231 -31.72 1.21 -8.52
CA GLN A 231 -30.59 1.69 -7.73
C GLN A 231 -30.95 2.97 -6.97
N LEU A 232 -31.60 3.94 -7.62
CA LEU A 232 -32.09 5.16 -6.96
C LEU A 232 -33.09 4.83 -5.84
N ASN A 233 -34.01 3.89 -6.07
CA ASN A 233 -34.97 3.46 -5.04
C ASN A 233 -34.26 2.78 -3.87
N ARG A 234 -33.27 1.92 -4.14
CA ARG A 234 -32.45 1.28 -3.11
C ARG A 234 -31.66 2.30 -2.28
N LEU A 235 -31.05 3.30 -2.93
CA LEU A 235 -30.35 4.38 -2.23
C LEU A 235 -31.29 5.16 -1.29
N LYS A 236 -32.51 5.47 -1.73
CA LYS A 236 -33.53 6.12 -0.89
C LYS A 236 -33.92 5.25 0.31
N GLN A 237 -34.10 3.94 0.11
CA GLN A 237 -34.41 3.01 1.19
C GLN A 237 -33.26 2.91 2.20
N MET A 238 -32.02 2.79 1.73
CA MET A 238 -30.83 2.77 2.58
C MET A 238 -30.67 4.07 3.37
N ALA A 239 -30.96 5.22 2.75
CA ALA A 239 -30.92 6.51 3.43
C ALA A 239 -31.99 6.59 4.55
N ALA A 240 -33.21 6.13 4.29
CA ALA A 240 -34.28 6.08 5.29
C ALA A 240 -33.93 5.14 6.46
N GLN A 241 -33.37 3.96 6.16
CA GLN A 241 -32.89 3.02 7.19
C GLN A 241 -31.78 3.61 8.05
N LYS A 242 -30.79 4.27 7.43
CA LYS A 242 -29.72 4.97 8.16
C LYS A 242 -30.26 6.08 9.05
N ALA A 243 -31.21 6.87 8.56
CA ALA A 243 -31.84 7.93 9.33
C ALA A 243 -32.63 7.40 10.53
N ALA A 244 -33.40 6.33 10.32
CA ALA A 244 -34.15 5.67 11.40
C ALA A 244 -33.21 5.13 12.49
N ALA A 245 -32.16 4.40 12.10
CA ALA A 245 -31.15 3.89 13.03
C ALA A 245 -30.43 5.01 13.78
N ALA A 246 -30.06 6.10 13.11
CA ALA A 246 -29.42 7.25 13.74
C ALA A 246 -30.34 8.00 14.72
N SER A 247 -31.66 7.92 14.54
CA SER A 247 -32.65 8.54 15.44
C SER A 247 -33.08 7.65 16.61
N ASP A 248 -32.73 6.36 16.60
CA ASP A 248 -33.09 5.41 17.64
C ASP A 248 -32.02 5.38 18.73
N PRO A 249 -32.30 5.88 19.96
CA PRO A 249 -31.32 5.92 21.04
C PRO A 249 -30.96 4.52 21.57
N SER A 250 -31.70 3.47 21.21
CA SER A 250 -31.40 2.08 21.57
C SER A 250 -30.42 1.41 20.60
N VAL A 251 -30.14 2.03 19.45
CA VAL A 251 -29.20 1.51 18.45
C VAL A 251 -27.84 2.16 18.66
N GLU A 252 -26.86 1.35 19.08
CA GLU A 252 -25.48 1.79 19.13
C GLU A 252 -24.91 1.84 17.71
N VAL A 253 -24.69 3.05 17.18
CA VAL A 253 -24.09 3.25 15.87
C VAL A 253 -22.57 3.13 16.01
N LEU A 254 -22.00 2.09 15.37
CA LEU A 254 -20.56 1.99 15.13
C LEU A 254 -20.10 3.12 14.22
N ALA A 255 -19.75 4.26 14.82
CA ALA A 255 -19.08 5.36 14.15
C ALA A 255 -17.58 5.30 14.45
N LEU A 256 -16.78 6.02 13.66
CA LEU A 256 -15.43 6.35 14.10
C LEU A 256 -15.56 7.02 15.47
N PRO A 257 -14.81 6.59 16.50
CA PRO A 257 -14.83 7.25 17.80
C PRO A 257 -14.24 8.65 17.60
N TYR A 258 -15.11 9.62 17.29
CA TYR A 258 -14.79 11.03 17.43
C TYR A 258 -14.63 11.23 18.93
N ARG A 259 -13.38 11.32 19.39
CA ARG A 259 -13.08 11.47 20.81
C ARG A 259 -13.88 12.65 21.36
N GLN A 260 -14.70 12.40 22.37
CA GLN A 260 -15.06 13.45 23.33
C GLN A 260 -13.85 13.66 24.25
N GLY A 261 -13.34 14.87 24.32
CA GLY A 261 -12.17 15.23 25.12
C GLY A 261 -11.24 16.22 24.41
N ASP A 262 -10.17 16.64 25.10
CA ASP A 262 -9.23 17.64 24.59
C ASP A 262 -8.52 17.16 23.32
N LEU A 263 -8.39 18.06 22.35
CA LEU A 263 -7.56 17.91 21.15
C LEU A 263 -6.08 17.93 21.56
N LEU A 264 -5.54 16.75 21.87
CA LEU A 264 -4.10 16.56 22.03
C LEU A 264 -3.46 16.39 20.65
N LEU A 265 -2.27 16.97 20.43
CA LEU A 265 -1.39 16.67 19.28
C LEU A 265 -0.96 15.20 19.36
N GLY A 266 -1.85 14.28 18.97
CA GLY A 266 -1.63 12.84 19.06
C GLY A 266 -0.72 12.34 17.93
N ARG A 267 0.05 11.28 18.16
CA ARG A 267 0.76 10.53 17.10
C ARG A 267 -0.20 9.51 16.48
N HIS A 268 0.04 9.08 15.24
CA HIS A 268 -0.72 7.97 14.66
C HIS A 268 -0.40 6.69 15.42
N GLN A 269 -1.40 6.14 16.10
CA GLN A 269 -1.30 4.87 16.81
C GLN A 269 -2.18 3.82 16.14
N ARG A 270 -1.76 2.56 16.26
CA ARG A 270 -2.48 1.36 15.85
C ARG A 270 -2.78 0.60 17.13
N LEU A 271 -4.07 0.42 17.42
CA LEU A 271 -4.52 -0.38 18.54
C LEU A 271 -4.97 -1.73 18.00
N ALA A 272 -4.45 -2.81 18.58
CA ALA A 272 -4.99 -4.13 18.34
C ALA A 272 -6.27 -4.28 19.15
N LEU A 273 -7.36 -4.66 18.48
CA LEU A 273 -8.59 -5.09 19.14
C LEU A 273 -8.64 -6.61 19.03
N THR A 274 -8.54 -7.29 20.17
CA THR A 274 -8.83 -8.72 20.25
C THR A 274 -10.32 -8.88 20.45
N LEU A 275 -11.01 -9.40 19.44
CA LEU A 275 -12.40 -9.80 19.57
C LEU A 275 -12.42 -11.17 20.23
N THR A 276 -12.97 -11.24 21.45
CA THR A 276 -13.21 -12.49 22.21
C THR A 276 -14.58 -13.05 21.92
#